data_AF-A0A0R1W2H1-F1
#
_entry.id   AF-A0A0R1W2H1-F1
#
_cell.length_a   1.000
_cell.length_b   1.000
_cell.length_c   1.000
_cell.angle_alpha   90.00
_cell.angle_beta   90.00
_cell.angle_gamma   90.00
#
_symmetry.space_group_name_H-M   'P 1'
#
loop_
_entity.id
_entity.type
_entity.pdbx_description
1 polymer ?
#
loop_
_entity_poly.entity_id
_entity_poly.type
_entity_poly.pdbx_seq_one_letter_code
_entity_poly.pdbx_strand_id
1 'polypeptide(L)'
;MMQVFSSNPEVTEGPDRLFSKKYYSLVRLAIPKGTQIKRHRSMMTVTVVAIKGEIVFHTDDQETTLVPGQAVLMEPLEFHWLEAPNEDGEVMVVHVVKKPTEK
;
A
#
# COMPACT_ATOMS: atom_id res chain seq x y z
N MET A 1 0.50 -11.46 -22.72
CA MET A 1 1.92 -11.07 -22.82
C MET A 1 2.36 -10.60 -21.45
N MET A 2 3.53 -11.04 -20.99
CA MET A 2 4.11 -10.62 -19.70
C MET A 2 4.52 -9.15 -19.75
N GLN A 3 4.32 -8.44 -18.64
CA GLN A 3 4.78 -7.06 -18.46
C GLN A 3 5.58 -6.97 -17.16
N VAL A 4 6.69 -6.24 -17.18
CA VAL A 4 7.53 -5.96 -16.02
C VAL A 4 7.38 -4.48 -15.71
N PHE A 5 7.19 -4.16 -14.44
CA PHE A 5 7.11 -2.79 -13.95
C PHE A 5 8.23 -2.55 -12.95
N SER A 6 8.86 -1.38 -13.05
CA SER A 6 9.92 -0.94 -12.15
C SER A 6 9.54 0.39 -11.53
N SER A 7 9.90 0.59 -10.27
CA SER A 7 9.69 1.88 -9.60
C SER A 7 10.57 2.97 -10.21
N ASN A 8 10.06 4.20 -10.18
CA ASN A 8 10.84 5.39 -10.50
C ASN A 8 11.67 5.80 -9.26
N PRO A 9 13.02 5.73 -9.32
CA PRO A 9 13.86 6.11 -8.18
C PRO A 9 13.82 7.60 -7.84
N GLU A 10 13.32 8.46 -8.74
CA GLU A 10 13.14 9.89 -8.47
C GLU A 10 11.93 10.17 -7.55
N VAL A 11 11.02 9.20 -7.37
CA VAL A 11 9.92 9.32 -6.41
C VAL A 11 10.44 8.95 -5.03
N THR A 12 10.77 9.98 -4.25
CA THR A 12 11.26 9.86 -2.88
C THR A 12 10.17 9.98 -1.82
N GLU A 13 9.00 10.51 -2.18
CA GLU A 13 7.85 10.66 -1.29
C GLU A 13 6.54 10.44 -2.06
N GLY A 14 5.61 9.71 -1.45
CA GLY A 14 4.26 9.51 -1.97
C GLY A 14 4.15 8.42 -3.05
N PRO A 15 3.07 8.46 -3.86
CA PRO A 15 2.73 7.39 -4.78
C PRO A 15 3.52 7.40 -6.09
N ASP A 16 4.15 6.27 -6.38
CA ASP A 16 4.70 5.89 -7.68
C ASP A 16 3.79 4.83 -8.33
N ARG A 17 2.99 5.26 -9.30
CA ARG A 17 1.96 4.42 -9.95
C ARG A 17 2.60 3.58 -11.04
N LEU A 18 2.89 2.31 -10.74
CA LEU A 18 3.47 1.35 -11.67
C LEU A 18 2.50 0.97 -12.81
N PHE A 19 1.23 0.71 -12.47
CA PHE A 19 0.17 0.64 -13.47
C PHE A 19 -1.22 0.87 -12.86
N SER A 20 -2.20 1.15 -13.72
CA SER A 20 -3.60 1.28 -13.34
C SER A 20 -4.53 0.77 -14.44
N LYS A 21 -5.44 -0.12 -14.09
CA LYS A 21 -6.53 -0.62 -14.94
C LYS A 21 -7.86 -0.50 -14.19
N LYS A 22 -8.97 -0.77 -14.89
CA LYS A 22 -10.33 -0.64 -14.32
C LYS A 22 -10.55 -1.49 -13.06
N TYR A 23 -9.94 -2.67 -12.98
CA TYR A 23 -10.21 -3.64 -11.91
C TYR A 23 -9.02 -3.91 -11.00
N TYR A 24 -7.84 -3.38 -11.31
CA TYR A 24 -6.64 -3.59 -10.50
C TYR A 24 -5.59 -2.50 -10.77
N SER A 25 -4.78 -2.19 -9.77
CA SER A 25 -3.65 -1.27 -9.86
C SER A 25 -2.50 -1.72 -8.97
N LEU A 26 -1.29 -1.24 -9.30
CA LEU A 26 -0.07 -1.46 -8.54
C LEU A 26 0.61 -0.11 -8.33
N VAL A 27 0.90 0.19 -7.07
CA VAL A 27 1.50 1.47 -6.64
C VAL A 27 2.60 1.17 -5.64
N ARG A 28 3.80 1.71 -5.84
CA ARG A 28 4.78 1.83 -4.76
C ARG A 28 4.47 3.10 -3.99
N LEU A 29 4.52 3.06 -2.67
CA LEU A 29 4.50 4.25 -1.82
C LEU A 29 5.87 4.39 -1.16
N ALA A 30 6.52 5.53 -1.38
CA ALA A 30 7.69 5.95 -0.62
C ALA A 30 7.24 6.79 0.57
N ILE A 31 7.66 6.41 1.78
CA ILE A 31 7.22 7.03 3.03
C ILE A 31 8.49 7.47 3.79
N PRO A 32 8.95 8.72 3.61
CA PRO A 32 10.11 9.23 4.32
C PRO A 32 9.96 9.14 5.83
N LYS A 33 11.08 9.01 6.54
CA LYS A 33 11.10 9.03 8.00
C LYS A 33 10.36 10.25 8.55
N GLY A 34 9.52 10.02 9.56
CA GLY A 34 8.73 11.03 10.24
C GLY A 34 7.49 11.51 9.47
N THR A 35 7.17 10.88 8.34
CA THR A 35 5.98 11.20 7.54
C THR A 35 4.86 10.19 7.73
N GLN A 36 3.66 10.60 7.32
CA GLN A 36 2.44 9.82 7.39
C GLN A 36 1.67 9.89 6.08
N ILE A 37 1.16 8.75 5.63
CA ILE A 37 0.06 8.69 4.67
C ILE A 37 -1.24 8.84 5.45
N LYS A 38 -1.96 9.96 5.25
CA LYS A 38 -3.17 10.31 6.01
C LYS A 38 -4.24 9.23 5.95
N ARG A 39 -5.07 9.17 7.00
CA ARG A 39 -6.23 8.27 7.10
C ARG A 39 -7.18 8.40 5.91
N HIS A 40 -7.40 7.29 5.22
CA HIS A 40 -8.27 7.19 4.06
C HIS A 40 -8.86 5.77 3.94
N ARG A 41 -9.63 5.53 2.89
CA ARG A 41 -10.18 4.20 2.56
C ARG A 41 -10.28 4.03 1.05
N SER A 42 -10.30 2.77 0.61
CA SER A 42 -10.52 2.41 -0.80
C SER A 42 -11.89 1.78 -0.99
N MET A 43 -12.45 1.90 -2.21
CA MET A 43 -13.62 1.12 -2.63
C MET A 43 -13.26 -0.30 -3.09
N MET A 44 -11.96 -0.63 -3.09
CA MET A 44 -11.40 -1.90 -3.57
C MET A 44 -10.76 -2.65 -2.39
N THR A 45 -10.58 -3.95 -2.55
CA THR A 45 -9.71 -4.73 -1.66
C THR A 45 -8.29 -4.21 -1.83
N VAL A 46 -7.58 -4.00 -0.73
CA VAL A 46 -6.23 -3.44 -0.72
C VAL A 46 -5.27 -4.40 -0.03
N THR A 47 -4.18 -4.73 -0.69
CA THR A 47 -3.04 -5.41 -0.08
C THR A 47 -1.88 -4.45 0.00
N VAL A 48 -1.32 -4.28 1.19
CA VAL A 48 -0.12 -3.50 1.44
C VAL A 48 0.99 -4.46 1.82
N VAL A 49 2.10 -4.45 1.08
CA VAL A 49 3.27 -5.29 1.33
C VAL A 49 4.44 -4.38 1.69
N ALA A 50 5.04 -4.57 2.86
CA ALA A 50 6.25 -3.85 3.22
C ALA A 50 7.44 -4.38 2.41
N ILE A 51 8.21 -3.46 1.81
CA ILE A 51 9.36 -3.79 0.96
C ILE A 51 10.68 -3.19 1.45
N LYS A 52 10.64 -2.12 2.26
CA LYS A 52 11.81 -1.48 2.86
C LYS A 52 11.43 -0.83 4.19
N GLY A 53 12.36 -0.85 5.14
CA GLY A 53 12.25 -0.17 6.42
C GLY A 53 11.11 -0.70 7.29
N GLU A 54 10.77 0.10 8.30
CA GLU A 54 9.71 -0.16 9.25
C GLU A 54 8.52 0.79 9.01
N ILE A 55 7.33 0.22 8.83
CA ILE A 55 6.09 0.98 8.66
C ILE A 55 5.11 0.61 9.77
N VAL A 56 4.61 1.60 10.49
CA VAL A 56 3.48 1.39 11.40
C VAL A 56 2.21 1.51 10.57
N PHE A 57 1.46 0.41 10.52
CA PHE A 57 0.20 0.30 9.82
C PHE A 57 -0.94 0.37 10.83
N HIS A 58 -1.92 1.21 10.55
CA HIS A 58 -3.04 1.39 11.44
C HIS A 58 -4.37 1.21 10.72
N THR A 59 -5.31 0.68 11.48
CA THR A 59 -6.76 0.73 11.23
C THR A 59 -7.42 1.45 12.40
N ASP A 60 -8.73 1.62 12.37
CA ASP A 60 -9.45 2.21 13.51
C ASP A 60 -9.35 1.34 14.78
N ASP A 61 -9.18 0.03 14.64
CA ASP A 61 -9.24 -0.94 15.74
C ASP A 61 -7.88 -1.54 16.11
N GLN A 62 -6.89 -1.46 15.23
CA GLN A 62 -5.62 -2.17 15.34
C GLN A 62 -4.44 -1.35 14.83
N GLU A 63 -3.29 -1.59 15.45
CA GLU A 63 -2.00 -1.09 15.03
C GLU A 63 -1.03 -2.27 14.93
N THR A 64 -0.22 -2.29 13.87
CA THR A 64 0.84 -3.27 13.70
C THR A 64 2.03 -2.65 12.98
N THR A 65 3.22 -3.06 13.38
CA THR A 65 4.44 -2.76 12.64
C THR A 65 4.63 -3.76 11.51
N LEU A 66 4.91 -3.27 10.32
CA LEU A 66 5.24 -4.06 9.13
C LEU A 66 6.72 -3.89 8.79
N VAL A 67 7.40 -5.03 8.63
CA VAL A 67 8.79 -5.12 8.14
C VAL A 67 8.83 -5.85 6.78
N PRO A 68 9.93 -5.76 6.01
CA PRO A 68 9.97 -6.29 4.64
C PRO A 68 9.54 -7.75 4.53
N GLY A 69 8.64 -8.03 3.59
CA GLY A 69 8.05 -9.35 3.36
C GLY A 69 6.73 -9.61 4.10
N GLN A 70 6.32 -8.73 5.02
CA GLN A 70 5.01 -8.79 5.64
C GLN A 70 3.95 -8.05 4.81
N ALA A 71 2.70 -8.46 4.96
CA ALA A 71 1.58 -7.87 4.24
C ALA A 71 0.33 -7.77 5.11
N VAL A 72 -0.47 -6.73 4.86
CA VAL A 72 -1.83 -6.55 5.38
C VAL A 72 -2.80 -6.59 4.22
N LEU A 73 -3.92 -7.28 4.41
CA LEU A 73 -5.06 -7.31 3.50
C LEU A 73 -6.23 -6.60 4.16
N MET A 74 -6.85 -5.68 3.43
CA MET A 74 -8.04 -4.96 3.87
C MET A 74 -9.19 -5.18 2.90
N GLU A 75 -10.38 -5.30 3.47
CA GLU A 75 -11.63 -5.30 2.73
C GLU A 75 -11.98 -3.86 2.28
N PRO A 76 -12.84 -3.71 1.25
CA PRO A 76 -13.32 -2.41 0.83
C PRO A 76 -13.90 -1.60 1.99
N LEU A 77 -13.68 -0.28 1.95
CA LEU A 77 -14.18 0.72 2.88
C LEU A 77 -13.53 0.74 4.27
N GLU A 78 -12.61 -0.17 4.56
CA GLU A 78 -11.83 -0.15 5.80
C GLU A 78 -10.90 1.07 5.83
N PHE A 79 -10.98 1.85 6.91
CA PHE A 79 -10.13 3.01 7.12
C PHE A 79 -8.74 2.60 7.58
N HIS A 80 -7.72 3.24 7.00
CA HIS A 80 -6.32 2.94 7.32
C HIS A 80 -5.41 4.14 7.10
N TRP A 81 -4.26 4.11 7.75
CA TRP A 81 -3.14 5.04 7.54
C TRP A 81 -1.80 4.35 7.81
N LEU A 82 -0.72 4.97 7.34
CA LEU A 82 0.63 4.43 7.46
C LEU A 82 1.57 5.51 7.94
N GLU A 83 2.52 5.14 8.79
CA GLU A 83 3.54 6.03 9.34
C GLU A 83 4.92 5.37 9.23
N ALA A 84 5.96 6.17 9.01
CA ALA A 84 7.34 5.71 9.03
C ALA A 84 8.10 6.43 10.16
N PRO A 85 7.89 6.08 11.44
CA PRO A 85 8.37 6.89 12.56
C PRO A 85 9.90 6.85 12.70
N ASN A 86 10.52 5.71 12.41
CA ASN A 86 11.89 5.42 12.80
C ASN A 86 12.90 5.56 11.64
N GLU A 87 12.51 5.21 10.43
CA GLU A 87 13.34 5.19 9.22
C GLU A 87 12.51 5.37 7.96
N ASP A 88 13.15 5.55 6.80
CA ASP A 88 12.45 5.58 5.52
C ASP A 88 11.84 4.22 5.23
N GLY A 89 10.54 4.21 4.96
CA GLY A 89 9.83 3.00 4.61
C GLY A 89 9.29 3.02 3.18
N GLU A 90 9.06 1.83 2.65
CA GLU A 90 8.40 1.67 1.35
C GLU A 90 7.44 0.49 1.41
N VAL A 91 6.28 0.67 0.77
CA VAL A 91 5.30 -0.39 0.60
C VAL A 91 4.88 -0.53 -0.86
N MET A 92 4.50 -1.74 -1.24
CA MET A 92 3.77 -2.01 -2.47
C MET A 92 2.29 -2.14 -2.16
N VAL A 93 1.46 -1.38 -2.86
CA VAL A 93 0.01 -1.39 -2.70
C VAL A 93 -0.64 -1.97 -3.95
N VAL A 94 -1.40 -3.04 -3.74
CA VAL A 94 -2.20 -3.69 -4.78
C VAL A 94 -3.67 -3.42 -4.49
N HIS A 95 -4.35 -2.78 -5.43
CA HIS A 95 -5.81 -2.65 -5.37
C HIS A 95 -6.43 -3.68 -6.31
N VAL A 96 -7.46 -4.38 -5.86
CA VAL A 96 -8.21 -5.33 -6.70
C VAL A 96 -9.71 -5.20 -6.45
N VAL A 97 -10.49 -5.15 -7.53
CA VAL A 97 -11.94 -5.34 -7.44
C VAL A 97 -12.18 -6.84 -7.32
N LYS A 98 -12.66 -7.29 -6.17
CA LYS A 98 -13.19 -8.65 -6.06
C LYS A 98 -14.34 -8.74 -7.06
N LYS A 99 -14.21 -9.56 -8.11
CA LYS A 99 -15.36 -9.86 -8.96
C LYS A 99 -16.44 -10.43 -8.03
N PRO A 100 -17.71 -10.01 -8.17
CA PRO A 100 -18.79 -10.77 -7.57
C PRO A 100 -18.60 -12.22 -8.03
N THR A 101 -18.46 -13.15 -7.09
CA THR A 101 -18.61 -14.56 -7.42
C THR A 101 -20.01 -14.70 -7.98
N GLU A 102 -20.13 -15.08 -9.25
CA GLU A 102 -21.40 -15.52 -9.82
C GLU A 102 -21.95 -16.60 -8.89
N LYS A 103 -23.14 -16.36 -8.33
CA LYS A 103 -23.90 -17.37 -7.59
C LYS A 103 -24.52 -18.35 -8.57
#